data_AF-A0A1L3I5E8-F1
#
_entry.id   AF-A0A1L3I5E8-F1
#
_cell.length_a   1.000
_cell.length_b   1.000
_cell.length_c   1.000
_cell.angle_alpha   90.00
_cell.angle_beta   90.00
_cell.angle_gamma   90.00
#
_symmetry.space_group_name_H-M   'P 1'
#
loop_
_entity.id
_entity.type
_entity.pdbx_description
1 polymer ?
#
loop_
_entity_poly.entity_id
_entity_poly.type
_entity_poly.pdbx_seq_one_letter_code
_entity_poly.pdbx_strand_id
1 'polypeptide(L)'
;MLNTYLAIVSHPLFFTFIALCGGVYALLWATSLKPSALPQPLVWLRRHYVSALLIVVGILFVLAMTFYLVEIGLSVRRLVDLLGNELAKAEPQAEALRFLAHSIGILVAILAGSATIFFASIRVWTNERNTTATEQGLITDRINKAVEGLGAEKTVKQQRQGSEGALLYEDDINGNPDLKKPIMAEVTKPNIEVRTGSILALERLAKENLDFHIQIIEILCAYVRNNAMCDDPSPTGKLERVPSLRDDIQMAIKAIGRRGQKGKQAEAFLRFRLDLRNCNLSGADFATRDYSGAMFHHSLIEGANFMRANFQGAELNYCTLNYSRFLDCDLTGAILVHATLNQPVGSLHSNHLGWATLRGLDVSGADLSGVFNLGDNIQMNTIFGTSDTKLHERYTRPNRNGSISELRMELEYAKDDGESERADDLSRKLSEKGFRSWSPYSSDDGVTHSLYNDLMIKLDLCHFPFHGRHK
;
A
#
# COMPACT_ATOMS: atom_id res chain seq x y z
N MET A 1 -62.07 -23.88 -26.54
CA MET A 1 -60.99 -23.98 -27.54
C MET A 1 -60.21 -22.67 -27.64
N LEU A 2 -60.83 -21.50 -27.89
CA LEU A 2 -60.16 -20.18 -27.81
C LEU A 2 -59.63 -19.85 -26.40
N ASN A 3 -60.37 -20.24 -25.35
CA ASN A 3 -60.01 -19.97 -23.95
C ASN A 3 -58.69 -20.60 -23.49
N THR A 4 -58.25 -21.72 -24.06
CA THR A 4 -57.02 -22.39 -23.64
C THR A 4 -55.79 -21.71 -24.21
N TYR A 5 -55.87 -21.27 -25.47
CA TYR A 5 -54.82 -20.49 -26.13
C TYR A 5 -54.73 -19.08 -25.56
N LEU A 6 -55.89 -18.44 -25.32
CA LEU A 6 -55.95 -17.21 -24.55
C LEU A 6 -55.38 -17.45 -23.15
N ALA A 7 -55.71 -18.51 -22.42
CA ALA A 7 -55.16 -18.76 -21.09
C ALA A 7 -53.64 -18.92 -21.07
N ILE A 8 -53.03 -19.55 -22.09
CA ILE A 8 -51.57 -19.72 -22.19
C ILE A 8 -50.89 -18.42 -22.63
N VAL A 9 -51.40 -17.77 -23.69
CA VAL A 9 -50.80 -16.55 -24.27
C VAL A 9 -51.08 -15.30 -23.42
N SER A 10 -52.19 -15.26 -22.67
CA SER A 10 -52.51 -14.19 -21.72
C SER A 10 -52.07 -14.49 -20.29
N HIS A 11 -51.44 -15.65 -20.04
CA HIS A 11 -50.95 -15.95 -18.70
C HIS A 11 -49.88 -14.92 -18.31
N PRO A 12 -50.02 -14.20 -17.19
CA PRO A 12 -49.05 -13.17 -16.80
C PRO A 12 -47.63 -13.74 -16.69
N LEU A 13 -47.50 -15.03 -16.31
CA LEU A 13 -46.22 -15.74 -16.24
C LEU A 13 -45.47 -15.82 -17.59
N PHE A 14 -46.19 -15.93 -18.71
CA PHE A 14 -45.60 -16.01 -20.06
C PHE A 14 -44.92 -14.69 -20.43
N PHE A 15 -45.62 -13.56 -20.26
CA PHE A 15 -45.07 -12.24 -20.52
C PHE A 15 -44.01 -11.83 -19.50
N THR A 16 -44.18 -12.17 -18.22
CA THR A 16 -43.14 -11.88 -17.22
C THR A 16 -41.86 -12.65 -17.51
N PHE A 17 -41.95 -13.90 -17.98
CA PHE A 17 -40.77 -14.70 -18.33
C PHE A 17 -40.03 -14.13 -19.55
N ILE A 18 -40.76 -13.79 -20.62
CA ILE A 18 -40.16 -13.17 -21.82
C ILE A 18 -39.54 -11.80 -21.48
N ALA A 19 -40.26 -10.97 -20.72
CA ALA A 19 -39.76 -9.66 -20.29
C ALA A 19 -38.53 -9.78 -19.37
N LEU A 20 -38.49 -10.78 -18.48
CA LEU A 20 -37.32 -11.04 -17.64
C LEU A 20 -36.14 -11.57 -18.47
N CYS A 21 -36.35 -12.52 -19.39
CA CYS A 21 -35.28 -13.00 -20.27
C CYS A 21 -34.73 -11.88 -21.17
N GLY A 22 -35.61 -11.03 -21.73
CA GLY A 22 -35.20 -9.86 -22.50
C GLY A 22 -34.47 -8.81 -21.67
N GLY A 23 -34.95 -8.55 -20.45
CA GLY A 23 -34.31 -7.63 -19.50
C GLY A 23 -32.94 -8.12 -19.03
N VAL A 24 -32.80 -9.41 -18.74
CA VAL A 24 -31.53 -10.07 -18.40
C VAL A 24 -30.55 -10.01 -19.58
N TYR A 25 -31.01 -10.26 -20.79
CA TYR A 25 -30.19 -10.14 -22.00
C TYR A 25 -29.71 -8.70 -22.23
N ALA A 26 -30.59 -7.71 -22.05
CA ALA A 26 -30.24 -6.30 -22.15
C ALA A 26 -29.25 -5.86 -21.06
N LEU A 27 -29.39 -6.37 -19.84
CA LEU A 27 -28.45 -6.16 -18.72
C LEU A 27 -27.10 -6.78 -19.01
N LEU A 28 -27.05 -8.03 -19.48
CA LEU A 28 -25.81 -8.71 -19.86
C LEU A 28 -25.11 -7.95 -21.00
N TRP A 29 -25.85 -7.50 -22.02
CA TRP A 29 -25.32 -6.70 -23.13
C TRP A 29 -24.77 -5.35 -22.66
N ALA A 30 -25.53 -4.59 -21.85
CA ALA A 30 -25.10 -3.31 -21.32
C ALA A 30 -23.84 -3.40 -20.45
N THR A 31 -23.63 -4.54 -19.79
CA THR A 31 -22.44 -4.77 -18.95
C THR A 31 -21.23 -5.33 -19.70
N SER A 32 -21.36 -5.62 -20.99
CA SER A 32 -20.21 -5.91 -21.88
C SER A 32 -19.44 -4.64 -22.30
N LEU A 33 -19.96 -3.45 -21.95
CA LEU A 33 -19.34 -2.15 -22.22
C LEU A 33 -18.17 -1.87 -21.24
N LYS A 34 -17.13 -1.19 -21.74
CA LYS A 34 -15.83 -1.05 -21.06
C LYS A 34 -15.91 -0.39 -19.65
N PRO A 35 -15.08 -0.85 -18.69
CA PRO A 35 -15.17 -0.52 -17.26
C PRO A 35 -14.76 0.91 -16.84
N SER A 36 -14.26 1.75 -17.74
CA SER A 36 -13.66 3.04 -17.38
C SER A 36 -14.65 4.17 -17.04
N ALA A 37 -15.96 3.89 -17.00
CA ALA A 37 -17.01 4.91 -16.89
C ALA A 37 -17.95 4.78 -15.66
N LEU A 38 -17.71 3.86 -14.71
CA LEU A 38 -18.66 3.54 -13.64
C LEU A 38 -18.21 4.01 -12.23
N PRO A 39 -19.10 4.64 -11.43
CA PRO A 39 -18.87 4.99 -10.01
C PRO A 39 -18.65 3.76 -9.10
N GLN A 40 -17.87 3.90 -8.02
CA GLN A 40 -17.51 2.80 -7.08
C GLN A 40 -18.65 1.91 -6.55
N PRO A 41 -19.85 2.40 -6.14
CA PRO A 41 -20.92 1.51 -5.68
C PRO A 41 -21.41 0.54 -6.77
N LEU A 42 -21.28 0.92 -8.04
CA LEU A 42 -21.61 0.06 -9.19
C LEU A 42 -20.55 -1.02 -9.44
N VAL A 43 -19.33 -0.89 -8.91
CA VAL A 43 -18.28 -1.92 -9.01
C VAL A 43 -18.54 -3.07 -8.03
N TRP A 44 -19.00 -2.76 -6.80
CA TRP A 44 -19.47 -3.78 -5.86
C TRP A 44 -20.70 -4.50 -6.41
N LEU A 45 -21.65 -3.72 -6.95
CA LEU A 45 -22.80 -4.27 -7.67
C LEU A 45 -22.32 -5.16 -8.82
N ARG A 46 -21.33 -4.75 -9.62
CA ARG A 46 -20.74 -5.56 -10.71
C ARG A 46 -20.13 -6.88 -10.23
N ARG A 47 -19.48 -6.90 -9.06
CA ARG A 47 -18.83 -8.11 -8.55
C ARG A 47 -19.81 -9.16 -8.06
N HIS A 48 -21.02 -8.76 -7.64
CA HIS A 48 -21.98 -9.66 -6.99
C HIS A 48 -23.31 -9.78 -7.75
N TYR A 49 -23.67 -8.84 -8.63
CA TYR A 49 -24.92 -8.87 -9.38
C TYR A 49 -24.99 -10.04 -10.34
N VAL A 50 -23.91 -10.47 -11.00
CA VAL A 50 -24.00 -11.62 -11.93
C VAL A 50 -24.39 -12.88 -11.16
N SER A 51 -23.87 -13.04 -9.94
CA SER A 51 -24.20 -14.19 -9.09
C SER A 51 -25.63 -14.09 -8.55
N ALA A 52 -26.06 -12.91 -8.08
CA ALA A 52 -27.43 -12.67 -7.65
C ALA A 52 -28.45 -12.81 -8.80
N LEU A 53 -28.11 -12.29 -9.98
CA LEU A 53 -28.89 -12.39 -11.22
C LEU A 53 -29.00 -13.84 -11.65
N LEU A 54 -27.92 -14.62 -11.61
CA LEU A 54 -27.96 -16.07 -11.90
C LEU A 54 -28.87 -16.83 -10.93
N ILE A 55 -28.86 -16.47 -9.65
CA ILE A 55 -29.77 -17.08 -8.66
C ILE A 55 -31.22 -16.74 -9.02
N VAL A 56 -31.52 -15.48 -9.31
CA VAL A 56 -32.87 -15.03 -9.70
C VAL A 56 -33.33 -15.70 -11.00
N VAL A 57 -32.48 -15.72 -12.02
CA VAL A 57 -32.75 -16.38 -13.31
C VAL A 57 -32.91 -17.89 -13.12
N GLY A 58 -32.14 -18.51 -12.23
CA GLY A 58 -32.27 -19.92 -11.88
C GLY A 58 -33.59 -20.24 -11.19
N ILE A 59 -34.01 -19.43 -10.21
CA ILE A 59 -35.32 -19.58 -9.55
C ILE A 59 -36.45 -19.44 -10.57
N LEU A 60 -36.40 -18.42 -11.42
CA LEU A 60 -37.40 -18.20 -12.47
C LEU A 60 -37.41 -19.32 -13.50
N PHE A 61 -36.25 -19.86 -13.86
CA PHE A 61 -36.14 -21.00 -14.76
C PHE A 61 -36.80 -22.25 -14.16
N VAL A 62 -36.58 -22.54 -12.88
CA VAL A 62 -37.24 -23.67 -12.19
C VAL A 62 -38.76 -23.48 -12.16
N LEU A 63 -39.24 -22.28 -11.83
CA LEU A 63 -40.67 -21.96 -11.82
C LEU A 63 -41.30 -22.07 -13.22
N ALA A 64 -40.62 -21.57 -14.25
CA ALA A 64 -41.10 -21.68 -15.63
C ALA A 64 -41.09 -23.13 -16.12
N MET A 65 -40.02 -23.88 -15.85
CA MET A 65 -39.89 -25.29 -16.23
C MET A 65 -40.99 -26.14 -15.59
N THR A 66 -41.25 -25.96 -14.30
CA THR A 66 -42.33 -26.68 -13.59
C THR A 66 -43.70 -26.34 -14.17
N PHE A 67 -43.99 -25.06 -14.43
CA PHE A 67 -45.23 -24.63 -15.08
C PHE A 67 -45.43 -25.25 -16.46
N TYR A 68 -44.42 -25.15 -17.34
CA TYR A 68 -44.51 -25.68 -18.71
C TYR A 68 -44.62 -27.20 -18.75
N LEU A 69 -43.91 -27.93 -17.89
CA LEU A 69 -44.03 -29.39 -17.80
C LEU A 69 -45.44 -29.82 -17.40
N VAL A 70 -46.07 -29.12 -16.45
CA VAL A 70 -47.46 -29.38 -16.05
C VAL A 70 -48.43 -29.11 -17.20
N GLU A 71 -48.30 -27.98 -17.90
CA GLU A 71 -49.17 -27.64 -19.04
C GLU A 71 -49.00 -28.59 -20.23
N ILE A 72 -47.77 -29.03 -20.53
CA ILE A 72 -47.52 -30.06 -21.54
C ILE A 72 -48.22 -31.35 -21.14
N GLY A 73 -48.08 -31.80 -19.89
CA GLY A 73 -48.75 -33.01 -19.39
C GLY A 73 -50.27 -32.93 -19.50
N LEU A 74 -50.87 -31.80 -19.10
CA LEU A 74 -52.31 -31.56 -19.23
C LEU A 74 -52.76 -31.53 -20.71
N SER A 75 -51.97 -30.91 -21.58
CA SER A 75 -52.28 -30.79 -23.01
C SER A 75 -52.21 -32.14 -23.72
N VAL A 76 -51.20 -32.97 -23.39
CA VAL A 76 -51.08 -34.35 -23.89
C VAL A 76 -52.26 -35.20 -23.43
N ARG A 77 -52.65 -35.11 -22.15
CA ARG A 77 -53.81 -35.84 -21.63
C ARG A 77 -55.09 -35.49 -22.40
N ARG A 78 -55.34 -34.19 -22.62
CA ARG A 78 -56.49 -33.72 -23.42
C ARG A 78 -56.44 -34.23 -24.86
N LEU A 79 -55.26 -34.26 -25.47
CA LEU A 79 -55.06 -34.79 -26.83
C LEU A 79 -55.41 -36.29 -26.90
N VAL A 80 -54.98 -37.08 -25.90
CA VAL A 80 -55.30 -38.52 -25.80
C VAL A 80 -56.80 -38.74 -25.60
N ASP A 81 -57.44 -37.98 -24.71
CA ASP A 81 -58.89 -38.07 -24.46
C ASP A 81 -59.70 -37.73 -25.73
N LEU A 82 -59.25 -36.75 -26.51
CA LEU A 82 -59.86 -36.39 -27.79
C LEU A 82 -59.67 -37.48 -28.86
N LEU A 83 -58.46 -38.03 -29.00
CA LEU A 83 -58.19 -39.16 -29.91
C LEU A 83 -59.05 -40.38 -29.58
N GLY A 84 -59.19 -40.71 -28.29
CA GLY A 84 -60.04 -41.81 -27.83
C GLY A 84 -61.52 -41.61 -28.16
N ASN A 85 -62.02 -40.37 -28.06
CA ASN A 85 -63.40 -40.02 -28.38
C ASN A 85 -63.67 -39.91 -29.90
N GLU A 86 -62.67 -39.50 -30.69
CA GLU A 86 -62.72 -39.41 -32.16
C GLU A 86 -62.82 -40.78 -32.83
N LEU A 87 -62.09 -41.78 -32.31
CA LEU A 87 -62.18 -43.19 -32.73
C LEU A 87 -63.60 -43.78 -32.57
N ALA A 88 -64.48 -43.12 -31.81
CA ALA A 88 -65.84 -43.55 -31.52
C ALA A 88 -66.95 -42.77 -32.29
N LYS A 89 -66.62 -41.78 -33.14
CA LYS A 89 -67.61 -40.90 -33.80
C LYS A 89 -67.52 -40.89 -35.33
N ALA A 90 -68.63 -40.57 -36.00
CA ALA A 90 -68.79 -40.61 -37.46
C ALA A 90 -68.31 -39.34 -38.22
N GLU A 91 -68.12 -38.21 -37.54
CA GLU A 91 -67.56 -36.97 -38.11
C GLU A 91 -66.31 -36.53 -37.31
N PRO A 92 -65.15 -36.35 -37.96
CA PRO A 92 -63.89 -36.09 -37.25
C PRO A 92 -63.66 -34.61 -36.90
N GLN A 93 -63.32 -34.32 -35.63
CA GLN A 93 -62.86 -33.02 -35.11
C GLN A 93 -61.37 -32.76 -35.44
N ALA A 94 -60.99 -32.92 -36.71
CA ALA A 94 -59.60 -32.81 -37.17
C ALA A 94 -58.92 -31.47 -36.83
N GLU A 95 -59.69 -30.39 -36.71
CA GLU A 95 -59.19 -29.05 -36.42
C GLU A 95 -58.75 -28.88 -34.95
N ALA A 96 -59.50 -29.48 -34.00
CA ALA A 96 -59.16 -29.49 -32.58
C ALA A 96 -57.86 -30.25 -32.30
N LEU A 97 -57.68 -31.38 -33.00
CA LEU A 97 -56.51 -32.24 -32.88
C LEU A 97 -55.24 -31.55 -33.38
N ARG A 98 -55.31 -30.92 -34.56
CA ARG A 98 -54.20 -30.14 -35.14
C ARG A 98 -53.80 -28.99 -34.23
N PHE A 99 -54.76 -28.31 -33.62
CA PHE A 99 -54.51 -27.19 -32.72
C PHE A 99 -53.76 -27.61 -31.45
N LEU A 100 -54.21 -28.69 -30.79
CA LEU A 100 -53.53 -29.24 -29.62
C LEU A 100 -52.10 -29.68 -29.95
N ALA A 101 -51.90 -30.34 -31.09
CA ALA A 101 -50.57 -30.73 -31.55
C ALA A 101 -49.64 -29.52 -31.76
N HIS A 102 -50.11 -28.44 -32.39
CA HIS A 102 -49.33 -27.21 -32.55
C HIS A 102 -49.02 -26.54 -31.20
N SER A 103 -49.97 -26.52 -30.27
CA SER A 103 -49.76 -25.93 -28.94
C SER A 103 -48.71 -26.67 -28.12
N ILE A 104 -48.70 -28.01 -28.17
CA ILE A 104 -47.66 -28.83 -27.54
C ILE A 104 -46.30 -28.53 -28.18
N GLY A 105 -46.24 -28.44 -29.52
CA GLY A 105 -45.01 -28.08 -30.24
C GLY A 105 -44.45 -26.72 -29.82
N ILE A 106 -45.30 -25.71 -29.66
CA ILE A 106 -44.90 -24.37 -29.20
C ILE A 106 -44.41 -24.41 -27.75
N LEU A 107 -45.10 -25.10 -26.84
CA LEU A 107 -44.71 -25.23 -25.44
C LEU A 107 -43.35 -25.93 -25.28
N VAL A 108 -43.11 -27.00 -26.06
CA VAL A 108 -41.81 -27.68 -26.09
C VAL A 108 -40.71 -26.76 -26.62
N ALA A 109 -41.00 -25.98 -27.67
CA ALA A 109 -40.04 -25.03 -28.23
C ALA A 109 -39.68 -23.91 -27.22
N ILE A 110 -40.66 -23.38 -26.49
CA ILE A 110 -40.42 -22.38 -25.43
C ILE A 110 -39.58 -22.98 -24.30
N LEU A 111 -39.91 -24.20 -23.86
CA LEU A 111 -39.15 -24.89 -22.82
C LEU A 111 -37.67 -25.08 -23.25
N ALA A 112 -37.43 -25.53 -24.48
CA ALA A 112 -36.08 -25.67 -25.03
C ALA A 112 -35.34 -24.32 -25.13
N GLY A 113 -36.03 -23.26 -25.56
CA GLY A 113 -35.47 -21.90 -25.62
C GLY A 113 -35.09 -21.38 -24.24
N SER A 114 -35.94 -21.59 -23.23
CA SER A 114 -35.69 -21.17 -21.84
C SER A 114 -34.45 -21.85 -21.24
N ALA A 115 -34.29 -23.16 -21.48
CA ALA A 115 -33.12 -23.91 -21.01
C ALA A 115 -31.83 -23.41 -21.67
N THR A 116 -31.89 -23.12 -22.97
CA THR A 116 -30.73 -22.59 -23.72
C THR A 116 -30.23 -21.27 -23.12
N ILE A 117 -31.15 -20.35 -22.79
CA ILE A 117 -30.82 -19.05 -22.19
C ILE A 117 -30.19 -19.23 -20.79
N PHE A 118 -30.76 -20.12 -19.98
CA PHE A 118 -30.24 -20.41 -18.64
C PHE A 118 -28.82 -20.99 -18.69
N PHE A 119 -28.59 -22.04 -19.48
CA PHE A 119 -27.27 -22.65 -19.62
C PHE A 119 -26.25 -21.72 -20.29
N ALA A 120 -26.66 -20.91 -21.26
CA ALA A 120 -25.79 -19.88 -21.83
C ALA A 120 -25.34 -18.86 -20.78
N SER A 121 -26.23 -18.46 -19.86
CA SER A 121 -25.92 -17.52 -18.78
C SER A 121 -24.92 -18.11 -17.79
N ILE A 122 -25.09 -19.38 -17.39
CA ILE A 122 -24.12 -20.11 -16.55
C ILE A 122 -22.77 -20.18 -17.28
N ARG A 123 -22.77 -20.53 -18.57
CA ARG A 123 -21.55 -20.65 -19.37
C ARG A 123 -20.78 -19.33 -19.44
N VAL A 124 -21.47 -18.21 -19.65
CA VAL A 124 -20.87 -16.87 -19.66
C VAL A 124 -20.22 -16.56 -18.31
N TRP A 125 -20.92 -16.80 -17.20
CA TRP A 125 -20.37 -16.58 -15.86
C TRP A 125 -19.19 -17.48 -15.53
N THR A 126 -19.25 -18.78 -15.89
CA THR A 126 -18.11 -19.69 -15.71
C THR A 126 -16.92 -19.23 -16.55
N ASN A 127 -17.14 -18.78 -17.79
CA ASN A 127 -16.08 -18.29 -18.65
C ASN A 127 -15.46 -16.99 -18.14
N GLU A 128 -16.27 -16.06 -17.62
CA GLU A 128 -15.76 -14.82 -17.01
C GLU A 128 -14.89 -15.15 -15.79
N ARG A 129 -15.37 -16.00 -14.86
CA ARG A 129 -14.58 -16.42 -13.70
C ARG A 129 -13.29 -17.14 -14.07
N ASN A 130 -13.36 -18.04 -15.04
CA ASN A 130 -12.17 -18.76 -15.52
C ASN A 130 -11.16 -17.80 -16.15
N THR A 131 -11.64 -16.81 -16.92
CA THR A 131 -10.78 -15.77 -17.51
C THR A 131 -10.10 -14.94 -16.42
N THR A 132 -10.84 -14.42 -15.44
CA THR A 132 -10.26 -13.64 -14.35
C THR A 132 -9.26 -14.46 -13.52
N ALA A 133 -9.58 -15.72 -13.22
CA ALA A 133 -8.65 -16.62 -12.52
C ALA A 133 -7.36 -16.86 -13.33
N THR A 134 -7.48 -16.98 -14.65
CA THR A 134 -6.33 -17.15 -15.56
C THR A 134 -5.47 -15.89 -15.60
N GLU A 135 -6.09 -14.71 -15.69
CA GLU A 135 -5.39 -13.42 -15.65
C GLU A 135 -4.63 -13.23 -14.33
N GLN A 136 -5.28 -13.52 -13.20
CA GLN A 136 -4.63 -13.47 -11.88
C GLN A 136 -3.49 -14.49 -11.75
N GLY A 137 -3.67 -15.70 -12.30
CA GLY A 137 -2.61 -16.71 -12.36
C GLY A 137 -1.39 -16.24 -13.15
N LEU A 138 -1.61 -15.60 -14.30
CA LEU A 138 -0.53 -15.03 -15.12
C LEU A 138 0.21 -13.89 -14.42
N ILE A 139 -0.49 -13.03 -13.69
CA ILE A 139 0.13 -11.96 -12.89
C ILE A 139 0.97 -12.57 -11.77
N THR A 140 0.44 -13.58 -11.07
CA THR A 140 1.15 -14.28 -10.00
C THR A 140 2.44 -14.93 -10.51
N ASP A 141 2.39 -15.57 -11.68
CA ASP A 141 3.57 -16.15 -12.33
C ASP A 141 4.63 -15.08 -12.66
N ARG A 142 4.20 -13.92 -13.18
CA ARG A 142 5.11 -12.79 -13.43
C ARG A 142 5.74 -12.24 -12.16
N ILE A 143 5.00 -12.19 -11.05
CA ILE A 143 5.53 -11.80 -9.74
C ILE A 143 6.59 -12.82 -9.32
N ASN A 144 6.27 -14.12 -9.35
CA ASN A 144 7.21 -15.18 -8.95
C ASN A 144 8.51 -15.12 -9.78
N LYS A 145 8.40 -14.99 -11.09
CA LYS A 145 9.56 -14.85 -11.98
C LYS A 145 10.41 -13.61 -11.65
N ALA A 146 9.76 -12.49 -11.32
CA ALA A 146 10.48 -11.30 -10.90
C ALA A 146 11.18 -11.51 -9.54
N VAL A 147 10.50 -12.15 -8.59
CA VAL A 147 11.06 -12.52 -7.27
C VAL A 147 12.27 -13.44 -7.40
N GLU A 148 12.22 -14.45 -8.26
CA GLU A 148 13.38 -15.31 -8.55
C GLU A 148 14.60 -14.50 -9.01
N GLY A 149 14.40 -13.52 -9.88
CA GLY A 149 15.49 -12.65 -10.34
C GLY A 149 16.04 -11.70 -9.27
N LEU A 150 15.34 -11.45 -8.16
CA LEU A 150 15.91 -10.72 -7.00
C LEU A 150 17.05 -11.50 -6.34
N GLY A 151 17.03 -12.83 -6.44
CA GLY A 151 18.08 -13.71 -5.93
C GLY A 151 19.26 -13.90 -6.88
N ALA A 152 19.22 -13.32 -8.09
CA ALA A 152 20.20 -13.64 -9.13
C ALA A 152 21.64 -13.30 -8.73
N GLU A 153 22.57 -14.21 -9.00
CA GLU A 153 24.00 -14.08 -8.74
C GLU A 153 24.80 -14.33 -10.02
N LYS A 154 26.02 -13.79 -10.08
CA LYS A 154 26.96 -14.02 -11.16
C LYS A 154 28.35 -14.32 -10.59
N THR A 155 29.00 -15.33 -11.16
CA THR A 155 30.39 -15.65 -10.85
C THR A 155 31.29 -14.77 -11.70
N VAL A 156 32.15 -13.99 -11.06
CA VAL A 156 33.14 -13.15 -11.73
C VAL A 156 34.54 -13.56 -11.33
N LYS A 157 35.46 -13.53 -12.29
CA LYS A 157 36.90 -13.66 -12.02
C LYS A 157 37.41 -12.31 -11.54
N GLN A 158 37.76 -12.21 -10.27
CA GLN A 158 38.35 -11.02 -9.67
C GLN A 158 39.75 -11.34 -9.15
N GLN A 159 40.66 -10.37 -9.25
CA GLN A 159 41.98 -10.52 -8.66
C GLN A 159 41.86 -10.67 -7.14
N ARG A 160 42.57 -11.66 -6.59
CA ARG A 160 42.57 -11.98 -5.17
C ARG A 160 43.24 -10.83 -4.40
N GLN A 161 42.63 -10.46 -3.28
CA GLN A 161 43.18 -9.46 -2.36
C GLN A 161 43.70 -10.17 -1.09
N GLY A 162 44.84 -9.70 -0.57
CA GLY A 162 45.39 -10.13 0.71
C GLY A 162 44.62 -9.56 1.89
N SER A 163 45.05 -9.90 3.11
CA SER A 163 44.43 -9.50 4.39
C SER A 163 44.36 -7.98 4.62
N GLU A 164 45.20 -7.20 3.94
CA GLU A 164 45.20 -5.72 4.01
C GLU A 164 44.59 -5.07 2.75
N GLY A 165 43.94 -5.84 1.87
CA GLY A 165 43.33 -5.34 0.63
C GLY A 165 44.30 -5.19 -0.55
N ALA A 166 45.58 -5.50 -0.38
CA ALA A 166 46.58 -5.49 -1.44
C ALA A 166 46.27 -6.56 -2.52
N LEU A 167 46.38 -6.19 -3.80
CA LEU A 167 46.18 -7.11 -4.92
C LEU A 167 47.31 -8.15 -4.98
N LEU A 168 46.96 -9.43 -5.14
CA LEU A 168 47.93 -10.53 -5.16
C LEU A 168 48.37 -10.87 -6.59
N TYR A 169 49.64 -11.21 -6.73
CA TYR A 169 50.32 -11.57 -7.97
C TYR A 169 51.12 -12.86 -7.76
N GLU A 170 51.37 -13.62 -8.83
CA GLU A 170 52.29 -14.76 -8.78
C GLU A 170 53.72 -14.26 -8.60
N ASP A 171 54.56 -15.04 -7.92
CA ASP A 171 55.96 -14.69 -7.74
C ASP A 171 56.79 -14.98 -9.01
N ASP A 172 57.75 -14.10 -9.29
CA ASP A 172 58.76 -14.29 -10.33
C ASP A 172 59.83 -15.30 -9.90
N ILE A 173 60.79 -15.57 -10.78
CA ILE A 173 61.89 -16.53 -10.53
C ILE A 173 62.75 -16.12 -9.32
N ASN A 174 62.71 -14.84 -8.93
CA ASN A 174 63.46 -14.29 -7.81
C ASN A 174 62.62 -14.18 -6.51
N GLY A 175 61.36 -14.63 -6.52
CA GLY A 175 60.46 -14.56 -5.37
C GLY A 175 59.80 -13.19 -5.15
N ASN A 176 59.82 -12.29 -6.14
CA ASN A 176 59.10 -11.01 -6.08
C ASN A 176 57.78 -11.08 -6.88
N PRO A 177 56.71 -10.35 -6.49
CA PRO A 177 55.43 -10.39 -7.19
C PRO A 177 55.54 -9.88 -8.64
N ASP A 178 55.21 -10.73 -9.60
CA ASP A 178 55.15 -10.41 -11.03
C ASP A 178 53.82 -9.70 -11.35
N LEU A 179 53.90 -8.36 -11.49
CA LEU A 179 52.74 -7.51 -11.80
C LEU A 179 52.02 -7.88 -13.11
N LYS A 180 52.63 -8.70 -13.98
CA LYS A 180 52.01 -9.20 -15.21
C LYS A 180 51.13 -10.43 -14.99
N LYS A 181 51.20 -11.06 -13.81
CA LYS A 181 50.48 -12.31 -13.49
C LYS A 181 49.62 -12.14 -12.23
N PRO A 182 48.44 -11.51 -12.34
CA PRO A 182 47.51 -11.38 -11.23
C PRO A 182 46.93 -12.74 -10.83
N ILE A 183 46.86 -13.02 -9.53
CA ILE A 183 46.18 -14.22 -9.03
C ILE A 183 44.68 -13.96 -9.08
N MET A 184 43.97 -14.70 -9.93
CA MET A 184 42.52 -14.58 -10.09
C MET A 184 41.77 -15.58 -9.21
N ALA A 185 40.68 -15.15 -8.59
CA ALA A 185 39.75 -15.99 -7.83
C ALA A 185 38.33 -15.84 -8.41
N GLU A 186 37.58 -16.94 -8.43
CA GLU A 186 36.16 -16.93 -8.76
C GLU A 186 35.36 -16.51 -7.53
N VAL A 187 34.63 -15.41 -7.64
CA VAL A 187 33.81 -14.86 -6.55
C VAL A 187 32.37 -14.74 -7.04
N THR A 188 31.45 -15.32 -6.29
CA THR A 188 30.02 -15.16 -6.52
C THR A 188 29.56 -13.81 -5.97
N LYS A 189 28.92 -12.99 -6.80
CA LYS A 189 28.38 -11.68 -6.42
C LYS A 189 26.94 -11.52 -6.89
N PRO A 190 26.16 -10.62 -6.26
CA PRO A 190 24.85 -10.22 -6.76
C PRO A 190 24.90 -9.81 -8.24
N ASN A 191 23.99 -10.34 -9.05
CA ASN A 191 23.83 -9.95 -10.45
C ASN A 191 22.94 -8.70 -10.51
N ILE A 192 23.57 -7.53 -10.41
CA ILE A 192 22.89 -6.23 -10.30
C ILE A 192 21.97 -5.96 -11.50
N GLU A 193 22.35 -6.39 -12.70
CA GLU A 193 21.57 -6.19 -13.92
C GLU A 193 20.23 -6.94 -13.86
N VAL A 194 20.27 -8.22 -13.48
CA VAL A 194 19.07 -9.06 -13.35
C VAL A 194 18.21 -8.59 -12.18
N ARG A 195 18.82 -8.32 -11.02
CA ARG A 195 18.11 -7.83 -9.82
C ARG A 195 17.39 -6.51 -10.08
N THR A 196 18.06 -5.57 -10.75
CA THR A 196 17.47 -4.28 -11.15
C THR A 196 16.30 -4.48 -12.11
N GLY A 197 16.43 -5.37 -13.10
CA GLY A 197 15.34 -5.71 -14.01
C GLY A 197 14.12 -6.28 -13.28
N SER A 198 14.35 -7.18 -12.31
CA SER A 198 13.31 -7.73 -11.45
C SER A 198 12.60 -6.69 -10.59
N ILE A 199 13.36 -5.77 -9.98
CA ILE A 199 12.79 -4.67 -9.17
C ILE A 199 11.89 -3.78 -10.04
N LEU A 200 12.31 -3.44 -11.26
CA LEU A 200 11.53 -2.63 -12.18
C LEU A 200 10.28 -3.37 -12.69
N ALA A 201 10.37 -4.69 -12.89
CA ALA A 201 9.21 -5.52 -13.23
C ALA A 201 8.18 -5.53 -12.08
N LEU A 202 8.64 -5.69 -10.84
CA LEU A 202 7.79 -5.59 -9.65
C LEU A 202 7.15 -4.20 -9.52
N GLU A 203 7.92 -3.12 -9.68
CA GLU A 203 7.41 -1.75 -9.66
C GLU A 203 6.24 -1.58 -10.66
N ARG A 204 6.42 -2.08 -11.88
CA ARG A 204 5.40 -2.02 -12.92
C ARG A 204 4.17 -2.84 -12.55
N LEU A 205 4.35 -4.06 -12.05
CA LEU A 205 3.24 -4.94 -11.64
C LEU A 205 2.41 -4.33 -10.50
N ALA A 206 3.06 -3.70 -9.52
CA ALA A 206 2.40 -2.99 -8.42
C ALA A 206 1.55 -1.81 -8.91
N LYS A 207 2.05 -1.07 -9.92
CA LYS A 207 1.33 0.07 -10.51
C LYS A 207 0.14 -0.36 -11.36
N GLU A 208 0.26 -1.47 -12.09
CA GLU A 208 -0.78 -1.98 -12.98
C GLU A 208 -1.88 -2.75 -12.23
N ASN A 209 -1.53 -3.42 -11.12
CA ASN A 209 -2.43 -4.34 -10.41
C ASN A 209 -2.50 -4.00 -8.92
N LEU A 210 -3.51 -3.20 -8.54
CA LEU A 210 -3.69 -2.74 -7.16
C LEU A 210 -3.94 -3.87 -6.15
N ASP A 211 -4.55 -4.97 -6.59
CA ASP A 211 -4.79 -6.14 -5.73
C ASP A 211 -3.48 -6.77 -5.20
N PHE A 212 -2.39 -6.68 -5.99
CA PHE A 212 -1.07 -7.20 -5.64
C PHE A 212 -0.11 -6.10 -5.15
N HIS A 213 -0.53 -4.84 -5.15
CA HIS A 213 0.32 -3.71 -4.82
C HIS A 213 0.97 -3.86 -3.45
N ILE A 214 0.19 -4.14 -2.40
CA ILE A 214 0.71 -4.28 -1.03
C ILE A 214 1.74 -5.42 -0.95
N GLN A 215 1.41 -6.59 -1.50
CA GLN A 215 2.30 -7.75 -1.53
C GLN A 215 3.62 -7.42 -2.22
N ILE A 216 3.58 -6.74 -3.37
CA ILE A 216 4.79 -6.40 -4.11
C ILE A 216 5.65 -5.38 -3.35
N ILE A 217 5.03 -4.38 -2.72
CA ILE A 217 5.75 -3.38 -1.93
C ILE A 217 6.37 -4.01 -0.69
N GLU A 218 5.69 -4.96 -0.06
CA GLU A 218 6.23 -5.75 1.05
C GLU A 218 7.44 -6.59 0.60
N ILE A 219 7.38 -7.23 -0.58
CA ILE A 219 8.51 -7.95 -1.18
C ILE A 219 9.70 -7.00 -1.39
N LEU A 220 9.48 -5.80 -1.93
CA LEU A 220 10.55 -4.82 -2.14
C LEU A 220 11.14 -4.33 -0.81
N CYS A 221 10.31 -4.11 0.22
CA CYS A 221 10.78 -3.76 1.56
C CYS A 221 11.61 -4.91 2.17
N ALA A 222 11.14 -6.15 2.07
CA ALA A 222 11.86 -7.33 2.52
C ALA A 222 13.18 -7.52 1.77
N TYR A 223 13.22 -7.22 0.46
CA TYR A 223 14.44 -7.24 -0.32
C TYR A 223 15.48 -6.29 0.25
N VAL A 224 15.10 -5.05 0.54
CA VAL A 224 15.98 -4.04 1.16
C VAL A 224 16.47 -4.54 2.52
N ARG A 225 15.56 -4.97 3.41
CA ARG A 225 15.92 -5.44 4.77
C ARG A 225 16.93 -6.58 4.75
N ASN A 226 16.78 -7.54 3.84
CA ASN A 226 17.68 -8.70 3.76
C ASN A 226 19.01 -8.41 3.04
N ASN A 227 19.08 -7.36 2.21
CA ASN A 227 20.28 -7.04 1.43
C ASN A 227 21.06 -5.83 1.96
N ALA A 228 20.48 -5.10 2.91
CA ALA A 228 21.04 -3.91 3.53
C ALA A 228 20.94 -4.03 5.06
N MET A 229 21.16 -5.19 5.67
CA MET A 229 21.03 -5.33 7.12
C MET A 229 22.03 -4.42 7.86
N CYS A 230 21.58 -3.79 8.94
CA CYS A 230 22.41 -3.04 9.87
C CYS A 230 22.60 -3.85 11.14
N ASP A 231 23.85 -4.22 11.44
CA ASP A 231 24.21 -4.93 12.67
C ASP A 231 24.42 -3.96 13.85
N ASP A 232 24.98 -2.79 13.58
CA ASP A 232 25.25 -1.74 14.56
C ASP A 232 24.85 -0.36 13.97
N PRO A 233 23.81 0.30 14.51
CA PRO A 233 23.39 1.63 14.09
C PRO A 233 24.23 2.74 14.72
N SER A 234 25.30 2.43 15.46
CA SER A 234 26.16 3.44 16.09
C SER A 234 26.75 4.42 15.07
N PRO A 235 26.90 5.70 15.44
CA PRO A 235 27.55 6.68 14.58
C PRO A 235 28.92 6.21 14.12
N THR A 236 29.18 6.28 12.81
CA THR A 236 30.54 6.04 12.34
C THR A 236 31.43 7.22 12.72
N GLY A 237 32.75 7.02 12.68
CA GLY A 237 33.70 8.11 12.86
C GLY A 237 33.52 9.20 11.80
N LYS A 238 34.44 10.18 11.77
CA LYS A 238 34.37 11.25 10.77
C LYS A 238 34.31 10.66 9.35
N LEU A 239 33.20 10.88 8.65
CA LEU A 239 33.01 10.41 7.28
C LEU A 239 33.86 11.24 6.32
N GLU A 240 34.91 10.63 5.76
CA GLU A 240 35.75 11.26 4.71
C GLU A 240 35.02 11.31 3.37
N ARG A 241 34.17 10.31 3.09
CA ARG A 241 33.37 10.21 1.87
C ARG A 241 32.01 9.61 2.20
N VAL A 242 30.95 10.17 1.60
CA VAL A 242 29.61 9.58 1.67
C VAL A 242 29.65 8.15 1.10
N PRO A 243 29.22 7.13 1.86
CA PRO A 243 29.20 5.76 1.38
C PRO A 243 28.25 5.62 0.18
N SER A 244 28.59 4.74 -0.75
CA SER A 244 27.71 4.45 -1.89
C SER A 244 26.83 3.26 -1.55
N LEU A 245 25.52 3.46 -1.52
CA LEU A 245 24.57 2.35 -1.45
C LEU A 245 24.64 1.50 -2.72
N ARG A 246 24.48 0.17 -2.58
CA ARG A 246 24.46 -0.76 -3.73
C ARG A 246 23.32 -0.41 -4.69
N ASP A 247 23.58 -0.44 -5.99
CA ASP A 247 22.67 0.09 -7.02
C ASP A 247 21.28 -0.56 -7.04
N ASP A 248 21.20 -1.87 -6.84
CA ASP A 248 19.95 -2.62 -6.76
C ASP A 248 19.13 -2.27 -5.50
N ILE A 249 19.79 -2.06 -4.36
CA ILE A 249 19.13 -1.60 -3.12
C ILE A 249 18.62 -0.17 -3.32
N GLN A 250 19.44 0.71 -3.90
CA GLN A 250 19.02 2.05 -4.27
C GLN A 250 17.85 2.03 -5.27
N MET A 251 17.83 1.08 -6.20
CA MET A 251 16.71 0.90 -7.13
C MET A 251 15.45 0.44 -6.39
N ALA A 252 15.55 -0.50 -5.46
CA ALA A 252 14.41 -0.94 -4.64
C ALA A 252 13.83 0.22 -3.83
N ILE A 253 14.68 1.02 -3.17
CA ILE A 253 14.27 2.27 -2.49
C ILE A 253 13.54 3.20 -3.48
N LYS A 254 14.11 3.45 -4.67
CA LYS A 254 13.47 4.31 -5.69
C LYS A 254 12.14 3.76 -6.18
N ALA A 255 12.02 2.45 -6.40
CA ALA A 255 10.80 1.78 -6.83
C ALA A 255 9.70 1.90 -5.78
N ILE A 256 10.05 1.66 -4.51
CA ILE A 256 9.18 1.92 -3.36
C ILE A 256 8.74 3.39 -3.40
N GLY A 257 9.65 4.36 -3.41
CA GLY A 257 9.28 5.79 -3.41
C GLY A 257 8.50 6.30 -4.64
N ARG A 258 8.39 5.51 -5.71
CA ARG A 258 7.69 5.85 -6.98
C ARG A 258 6.27 5.25 -7.09
N ARG A 259 5.73 4.74 -5.98
CA ARG A 259 4.35 4.21 -5.89
C ARG A 259 3.33 5.24 -6.39
N GLY A 260 2.36 4.77 -7.18
CA GLY A 260 1.31 5.60 -7.76
C GLY A 260 0.27 6.04 -6.72
N GLN A 261 -0.48 7.12 -6.99
CA GLN A 261 -1.45 7.68 -6.05
C GLN A 261 -2.51 6.67 -5.57
N LYS A 262 -3.00 5.80 -6.46
CA LYS A 262 -3.97 4.75 -6.11
C LYS A 262 -3.38 3.72 -5.15
N GLY A 263 -2.10 3.37 -5.34
CA GLY A 263 -1.37 2.49 -4.43
C GLY A 263 -1.24 3.11 -3.04
N LYS A 264 -0.85 4.40 -2.98
CA LYS A 264 -0.77 5.15 -1.71
C LYS A 264 -2.12 5.28 -0.99
N GLN A 265 -3.23 5.42 -1.73
CA GLN A 265 -4.58 5.40 -1.16
C GLN A 265 -4.93 4.03 -0.57
N ALA A 266 -4.57 2.93 -1.25
CA ALA A 266 -4.76 1.58 -0.73
C ALA A 266 -3.91 1.34 0.53
N GLU A 267 -2.66 1.81 0.54
CA GLU A 267 -1.78 1.79 1.71
C GLU A 267 -2.42 2.51 2.90
N ALA A 268 -2.91 3.74 2.69
CA ALA A 268 -3.58 4.51 3.74
C ALA A 268 -4.88 3.87 4.25
N PHE A 269 -5.69 3.32 3.35
CA PHE A 269 -6.93 2.60 3.70
C PHE A 269 -6.65 1.38 4.59
N LEU A 270 -5.59 0.62 4.26
CA LEU A 270 -5.16 -0.55 5.01
C LEU A 270 -4.22 -0.22 6.19
N ARG A 271 -3.88 1.06 6.39
CA ARG A 271 -2.86 1.53 7.35
C ARG A 271 -1.52 0.81 7.19
N PHE A 272 -1.16 0.45 5.96
CA PHE A 272 0.08 -0.24 5.63
C PHE A 272 1.27 0.72 5.73
N ARG A 273 2.33 0.32 6.43
CA ARG A 273 3.58 1.08 6.58
C ARG A 273 4.71 0.36 5.87
N LEU A 274 5.61 1.11 5.22
CA LEU A 274 6.81 0.57 4.60
C LEU A 274 7.77 0.11 5.71
N ASP A 275 8.13 -1.17 5.74
CA ASP A 275 9.05 -1.71 6.74
C ASP A 275 10.51 -1.73 6.24
N LEU A 276 11.28 -0.73 6.67
CA LEU A 276 12.70 -0.54 6.37
C LEU A 276 13.54 -0.45 7.65
N ARG A 277 13.11 -1.14 8.72
CA ARG A 277 13.81 -1.19 10.00
C ARG A 277 15.11 -1.98 9.91
N ASN A 278 16.06 -1.69 10.80
CA ASN A 278 17.36 -2.35 10.92
C ASN A 278 18.15 -2.39 9.59
N CYS A 279 18.09 -1.32 8.80
CA CYS A 279 18.79 -1.25 7.51
C CYS A 279 19.98 -0.30 7.54
N ASN A 280 21.06 -0.64 6.85
CA ASN A 280 22.15 0.26 6.51
C ASN A 280 21.83 0.89 5.15
N LEU A 281 21.21 2.06 5.19
CA LEU A 281 20.84 2.88 4.05
C LEU A 281 21.74 4.12 3.95
N SER A 282 22.97 4.03 4.44
CA SER A 282 23.92 5.13 4.33
C SER A 282 24.19 5.47 2.86
N GLY A 283 24.15 6.77 2.54
CA GLY A 283 24.25 7.30 1.19
C GLY A 283 23.00 7.13 0.32
N ALA A 284 21.90 6.62 0.87
CA ALA A 284 20.66 6.45 0.11
C ALA A 284 20.09 7.78 -0.40
N ASP A 285 19.61 7.76 -1.64
CA ASP A 285 18.88 8.86 -2.26
C ASP A 285 17.36 8.65 -2.14
N PHE A 286 16.76 9.39 -1.20
CA PHE A 286 15.31 9.45 -0.97
C PHE A 286 14.66 10.66 -1.63
N ALA A 287 15.43 11.53 -2.29
CA ALA A 287 14.95 12.84 -2.73
C ALA A 287 13.69 12.74 -3.60
N THR A 288 12.82 13.76 -3.48
CA THR A 288 11.60 13.97 -4.29
C THR A 288 10.57 12.82 -4.27
N ARG A 289 10.64 11.93 -3.27
CA ARG A 289 9.80 10.71 -3.17
C ARG A 289 9.01 10.64 -1.88
N ASP A 290 8.05 9.72 -1.84
CA ASP A 290 7.09 9.56 -0.74
C ASP A 290 7.39 8.30 0.09
N TYR A 291 7.81 8.54 1.33
CA TYR A 291 8.04 7.55 2.39
C TYR A 291 7.21 7.90 3.63
N SER A 292 6.05 8.55 3.44
CA SER A 292 5.12 8.81 4.52
C SER A 292 4.75 7.52 5.27
N GLY A 293 4.77 7.59 6.59
CA GLY A 293 4.49 6.48 7.48
C GLY A 293 5.54 5.35 7.52
N ALA A 294 6.66 5.48 6.82
CA ALA A 294 7.69 4.45 6.75
C ALA A 294 8.38 4.21 8.10
N MET A 295 8.74 2.95 8.36
CA MET A 295 9.44 2.55 9.58
C MET A 295 10.92 2.31 9.28
N PHE A 296 11.79 3.08 9.93
CA PHE A 296 13.24 3.04 9.78
C PHE A 296 13.97 2.71 11.08
N HIS A 297 13.27 2.36 12.17
CA HIS A 297 13.85 2.04 13.48
C HIS A 297 15.21 1.34 13.42
N HIS A 298 16.17 1.81 14.22
CA HIS A 298 17.51 1.23 14.34
C HIS A 298 18.26 1.11 13.00
N SER A 299 18.04 2.05 12.08
CA SER A 299 18.76 2.07 10.81
C SER A 299 19.93 3.05 10.82
N LEU A 300 21.01 2.65 10.13
CA LEU A 300 22.15 3.52 9.83
C LEU A 300 21.86 4.21 8.49
N ILE A 301 21.64 5.53 8.52
CA ILE A 301 21.22 6.31 7.35
C ILE A 301 22.14 7.54 7.23
N GLU A 302 23.45 7.32 7.31
CA GLU A 302 24.43 8.41 7.25
C GLU A 302 24.64 8.90 5.82
N GLY A 303 24.83 10.20 5.62
CA GLY A 303 25.11 10.73 4.28
C GLY A 303 23.91 10.69 3.33
N ALA A 304 22.71 10.38 3.80
CA ALA A 304 21.55 10.19 2.94
C ALA A 304 20.96 11.52 2.44
N ASN A 305 20.27 11.45 1.31
CA ASN A 305 19.65 12.60 0.66
C ASN A 305 18.12 12.56 0.82
N PHE A 306 17.58 13.37 1.72
CA PHE A 306 16.13 13.53 1.95
C PHE A 306 15.54 14.76 1.25
N MET A 307 16.30 15.41 0.36
CA MET A 307 15.87 16.67 -0.26
C MET A 307 14.49 16.56 -0.91
N ARG A 308 13.55 17.43 -0.51
CA ARG A 308 12.17 17.46 -1.05
C ARG A 308 11.42 16.12 -0.93
N ALA A 309 11.86 15.24 -0.03
CA ALA A 309 11.18 13.97 0.22
C ALA A 309 10.04 14.19 1.22
N ASN A 310 8.99 13.38 1.10
CA ASN A 310 7.88 13.33 2.05
C ASN A 310 8.14 12.18 3.05
N PHE A 311 8.35 12.54 4.31
CA PHE A 311 8.55 11.66 5.46
C PHE A 311 7.49 11.91 6.54
N GLN A 312 6.30 12.37 6.16
CA GLN A 312 5.21 12.62 7.09
C GLN A 312 4.89 11.35 7.91
N GLY A 313 4.88 11.45 9.24
CA GLY A 313 4.61 10.32 10.13
C GLY A 313 5.61 9.16 10.04
N ALA A 314 6.79 9.38 9.46
CA ALA A 314 7.85 8.37 9.39
C ALA A 314 8.49 8.15 10.76
N GLU A 315 8.89 6.91 11.03
CA GLU A 315 9.46 6.47 12.30
C GLU A 315 10.97 6.24 12.14
N LEU A 316 11.76 7.21 12.59
CA LEU A 316 13.23 7.26 12.53
C LEU A 316 13.86 7.08 13.93
N ASN A 317 13.18 6.34 14.80
CA ASN A 317 13.63 6.10 16.17
C ASN A 317 14.96 5.35 16.20
N TYR A 318 15.88 5.78 17.06
CA TYR A 318 17.22 5.18 17.18
C TYR A 318 18.01 5.13 15.86
N CYS A 319 17.69 6.00 14.89
CA CYS A 319 18.44 6.10 13.65
C CYS A 319 19.68 6.98 13.81
N THR A 320 20.74 6.64 13.10
CA THR A 320 21.88 7.53 12.90
C THR A 320 21.73 8.22 11.54
N LEU A 321 21.55 9.54 11.58
CA LEU A 321 21.23 10.39 10.42
C LEU A 321 22.34 11.43 10.16
N ASN A 322 23.53 11.21 10.73
CA ASN A 322 24.69 12.07 10.53
C ASN A 322 24.99 12.27 9.05
N TYR A 323 25.47 13.46 8.70
CA TYR A 323 25.77 13.85 7.32
C TYR A 323 24.58 13.77 6.33
N SER A 324 23.34 13.69 6.81
CA SER A 324 22.17 13.66 5.93
C SER A 324 21.66 15.06 5.56
N ARG A 325 21.07 15.18 4.36
CA ARG A 325 20.51 16.44 3.83
C ARG A 325 18.99 16.46 3.88
N PHE A 326 18.41 17.42 4.60
CA PHE A 326 16.96 17.58 4.81
C PHE A 326 16.33 18.81 4.14
N LEU A 327 17.02 19.48 3.22
CA LEU A 327 16.51 20.69 2.55
C LEU A 327 15.14 20.42 1.88
N ASP A 328 14.14 21.25 2.23
CA ASP A 328 12.74 21.15 1.79
C ASP A 328 12.08 19.78 2.08
N CYS A 329 12.60 18.99 3.02
CA CYS A 329 11.98 17.72 3.40
C CYS A 329 10.74 17.96 4.27
N ASP A 330 9.68 17.17 4.08
CA ASP A 330 8.51 17.20 4.95
C ASP A 330 8.64 16.13 6.04
N LEU A 331 8.91 16.56 7.27
CA LEU A 331 9.02 15.74 8.46
C LEU A 331 7.80 15.92 9.39
N THR A 332 6.66 16.38 8.87
CA THR A 332 5.46 16.60 9.69
C THR A 332 5.07 15.32 10.43
N GLY A 333 4.94 15.39 11.76
CA GLY A 333 4.58 14.26 12.60
C GLY A 333 5.58 13.09 12.58
N ALA A 334 6.78 13.27 12.00
CA ALA A 334 7.82 12.25 12.04
C ALA A 334 8.36 12.07 13.47
N ILE A 335 8.92 10.90 13.74
CA ILE A 335 9.38 10.52 15.08
C ILE A 335 10.87 10.19 15.02
N LEU A 336 11.71 10.98 15.68
CA LEU A 336 13.17 10.87 15.75
C LEU A 336 13.61 10.57 17.19
N VAL A 337 12.82 9.79 17.94
CA VAL A 337 13.12 9.50 19.35
C VAL A 337 14.47 8.77 19.43
N HIS A 338 15.38 9.29 20.25
CA HIS A 338 16.77 8.81 20.37
C HIS A 338 17.57 8.75 19.05
N ALA A 339 17.18 9.51 18.02
CA ALA A 339 17.97 9.61 16.79
C ALA A 339 19.22 10.46 16.98
N THR A 340 20.26 10.23 16.17
CA THR A 340 21.51 11.00 16.19
C THR A 340 21.66 11.86 14.92
N LEU A 341 21.75 13.18 15.10
CA LEU A 341 22.10 14.20 14.10
C LEU A 341 23.12 15.20 14.69
N ASN A 342 24.25 14.70 15.17
CA ASN A 342 25.29 15.53 15.80
C ASN A 342 26.46 15.91 14.88
N GLN A 343 26.52 15.34 13.67
CA GLN A 343 27.56 15.65 12.68
C GLN A 343 26.94 16.11 11.37
N PRO A 344 26.85 17.43 11.12
CA PRO A 344 26.29 17.92 9.87
C PRO A 344 27.24 17.83 8.68
N VAL A 345 26.68 17.78 7.47
CA VAL A 345 27.47 17.95 6.23
C VAL A 345 28.16 19.32 6.27
N GLY A 346 29.35 19.45 5.68
CA GLY A 346 29.97 20.75 5.40
C GLY A 346 30.44 21.56 6.62
N SER A 347 31.31 22.53 6.35
CA SER A 347 31.98 23.33 7.40
C SER A 347 31.05 24.31 8.12
N LEU A 348 29.92 24.69 7.52
CA LEU A 348 29.02 25.72 8.04
C LEU A 348 27.61 25.47 7.46
N HIS A 349 26.63 25.20 8.33
CA HIS A 349 25.18 25.25 8.08
C HIS A 349 24.50 24.11 7.29
N SER A 350 25.17 23.07 6.78
CA SER A 350 24.60 22.19 5.74
C SER A 350 23.51 21.17 6.17
N ASN A 351 23.32 20.88 7.46
CA ASN A 351 22.19 20.06 7.92
C ASN A 351 20.97 20.95 8.15
N HIS A 352 20.26 21.20 7.06
CA HIS A 352 19.18 22.18 7.03
C HIS A 352 17.85 21.63 7.55
N LEU A 353 17.81 21.12 8.78
CA LEU A 353 16.54 20.83 9.43
C LEU A 353 15.66 22.09 9.49
N GLY A 354 16.24 23.28 9.69
CA GLY A 354 15.50 24.55 9.65
C GLY A 354 14.88 24.96 8.30
N TRP A 355 15.06 24.18 7.23
CA TRP A 355 14.31 24.34 5.96
C TRP A 355 13.37 23.17 5.67
N ALA A 356 13.35 22.17 6.53
CA ALA A 356 12.33 21.13 6.49
C ALA A 356 11.04 21.61 7.18
N THR A 357 9.92 20.96 6.85
CA THR A 357 8.68 21.14 7.62
C THR A 357 8.76 20.28 8.87
N LEU A 358 8.83 20.89 10.05
CA LEU A 358 9.04 20.19 11.34
C LEU A 358 7.77 20.11 12.21
N ARG A 359 6.59 20.34 11.63
CA ARG A 359 5.32 20.42 12.39
C ARG A 359 5.00 19.09 13.08
N GLY A 360 4.91 19.07 14.41
CA GLY A 360 4.62 17.85 15.18
C GLY A 360 5.76 16.83 15.20
N LEU A 361 6.96 17.23 14.80
CA LEU A 361 8.16 16.40 14.87
C LEU A 361 8.47 16.05 16.33
N ASP A 362 8.69 14.77 16.62
CA ASP A 362 9.17 14.30 17.93
C ASP A 362 10.69 14.08 17.91
N VAL A 363 11.42 14.79 18.76
CA VAL A 363 12.88 14.67 18.95
C VAL A 363 13.25 14.28 20.37
N SER A 364 12.35 13.61 21.10
CA SER A 364 12.58 13.17 22.48
C SER A 364 13.85 12.32 22.59
N GLY A 365 14.74 12.67 23.52
CA GLY A 365 16.01 11.96 23.74
C GLY A 365 16.99 11.96 22.56
N ALA A 366 16.72 12.71 21.48
CA ALA A 366 17.57 12.79 20.30
C ALA A 366 18.85 13.61 20.57
N ASP A 367 19.92 13.29 19.85
CA ASP A 367 21.13 14.11 19.81
C ASP A 367 21.14 15.04 18.60
N LEU A 368 20.73 16.29 18.82
CA LEU A 368 20.71 17.39 17.84
C LEU A 368 21.80 18.42 18.14
N SER A 369 22.84 18.06 18.89
CA SER A 369 23.91 19.00 19.30
C SER A 369 24.65 19.63 18.11
N GLY A 370 24.67 18.96 16.96
CA GLY A 370 25.21 19.46 15.69
C GLY A 370 24.23 20.28 14.85
N VAL A 371 22.95 20.39 15.24
CA VAL A 371 21.91 21.07 14.46
C VAL A 371 21.84 22.54 14.88
N PHE A 372 22.46 23.40 14.06
CA PHE A 372 22.55 24.84 14.35
C PHE A 372 21.21 25.60 14.26
N ASN A 373 20.27 25.12 13.44
CA ASN A 373 19.01 25.82 13.16
C ASN A 373 17.82 24.85 13.05
N LEU A 374 16.81 25.04 13.89
CA LEU A 374 15.53 24.31 13.94
C LEU A 374 14.35 25.12 13.37
N GLY A 375 14.63 26.20 12.64
CA GLY A 375 13.60 27.06 12.04
C GLY A 375 13.29 28.29 12.90
N ASP A 376 12.21 28.98 12.57
CA ASP A 376 11.72 30.09 13.37
C ASP A 376 10.98 29.61 14.64
N ASN A 377 10.73 30.53 15.58
CA ASN A 377 10.06 30.18 16.84
C ASN A 377 8.66 29.60 16.63
N ILE A 378 7.95 29.96 15.55
CA ILE A 378 6.59 29.47 15.28
C ILE A 378 6.67 27.98 14.93
N GLN A 379 7.57 27.61 14.03
CA GLN A 379 7.83 26.21 13.68
C GLN A 379 8.36 25.43 14.88
N MET A 380 9.35 25.97 15.60
CA MET A 380 9.93 25.29 16.76
C MET A 380 8.89 25.01 17.85
N ASN A 381 7.92 25.90 18.05
CA ASN A 381 6.81 25.68 18.98
C ASN A 381 5.90 24.50 18.60
N THR A 382 6.03 23.95 17.39
CA THR A 382 5.32 22.74 16.96
C THR A 382 6.16 21.47 17.06
N ILE A 383 7.45 21.59 17.42
CA ILE A 383 8.35 20.47 17.67
C ILE A 383 8.17 20.01 19.12
N PHE A 384 8.18 18.71 19.33
CA PHE A 384 8.19 18.07 20.64
C PHE A 384 9.58 17.54 20.95
N GLY A 385 10.07 17.76 22.16
CA GLY A 385 11.34 17.25 22.65
C GLY A 385 11.31 17.14 24.17
N THR A 386 12.34 16.58 24.77
CA THR A 386 12.39 16.27 26.21
C THR A 386 13.60 16.91 26.88
N SER A 387 13.69 16.83 28.20
CA SER A 387 14.80 17.40 28.97
C SER A 387 16.17 16.79 28.61
N ASP A 388 16.18 15.55 28.14
CA ASP A 388 17.36 14.80 27.72
C ASP A 388 17.65 14.91 26.21
N THR A 389 16.82 15.62 25.43
CA THR A 389 17.15 15.98 24.05
C THR A 389 18.35 16.92 24.03
N LYS A 390 19.45 16.51 23.37
CA LYS A 390 20.66 17.32 23.29
C LYS A 390 20.51 18.34 22.17
N LEU A 391 20.52 19.61 22.53
CA LEU A 391 20.42 20.73 21.58
C LEU A 391 21.78 21.38 21.34
N HIS A 392 21.92 22.02 20.19
CA HIS A 392 23.06 22.90 19.92
C HIS A 392 23.17 24.02 20.97
N GLU A 393 24.40 24.40 21.32
CA GLU A 393 24.70 25.33 22.43
C GLU A 393 23.97 26.67 22.35
N ARG A 394 23.61 27.11 21.14
CA ARG A 394 22.82 28.32 20.89
C ARG A 394 21.47 28.32 21.63
N TYR A 395 20.85 27.16 21.77
CA TYR A 395 19.56 27.00 22.41
C TYR A 395 19.68 26.77 23.92
N THR A 396 20.79 26.16 24.37
CA THR A 396 20.98 25.78 25.77
C THR A 396 21.68 26.85 26.60
N ARG A 397 22.40 27.80 25.98
CA ARG A 397 23.07 28.90 26.68
C ARG A 397 22.03 29.74 27.45
N PRO A 398 22.13 29.83 28.80
CA PRO A 398 21.23 30.65 29.59
C PRO A 398 21.41 32.13 29.21
N ASN A 399 20.30 32.85 29.12
CA ASN A 399 20.29 34.30 28.97
C ASN A 399 19.60 34.94 30.18
N ARG A 400 19.36 36.26 30.15
CA ARG A 400 18.67 36.97 31.25
C ARG A 400 17.29 36.40 31.60
N ASN A 401 16.68 35.63 30.70
CA ASN A 401 15.35 35.05 30.87
C ASN A 401 15.40 33.55 31.28
N GLY A 402 16.54 33.07 31.82
CA GLY A 402 16.70 31.67 32.26
C GLY A 402 16.95 30.67 31.12
N SER A 403 17.34 29.46 31.48
CA SER A 403 17.44 28.32 30.56
C SER A 403 16.06 27.77 30.19
N ILE A 404 15.96 27.02 29.09
CA ILE A 404 14.69 26.42 28.64
C ILE A 404 14.18 25.41 29.67
N SER A 405 15.08 24.62 30.27
CA SER A 405 14.75 23.63 31.29
C SER A 405 14.17 24.26 32.55
N GLU A 406 14.78 25.35 33.05
CA GLU A 406 14.28 26.09 34.22
C GLU A 406 12.88 26.65 33.98
N LEU A 407 12.68 27.36 32.86
CA LEU A 407 11.37 27.95 32.53
C LEU A 407 10.24 26.93 32.45
N ARG A 408 10.55 25.68 32.05
CA ARG A 408 9.55 24.61 31.94
C ARG A 408 9.22 23.98 33.27
N MET A 409 10.25 23.71 34.07
CA MET A 409 10.07 23.19 35.41
C MET A 409 9.21 24.18 36.22
N GLU A 410 9.50 25.48 36.13
CA GLU A 410 8.67 26.52 36.75
C GLU A 410 7.25 26.59 36.18
N LEU A 411 7.08 26.42 34.86
CA LEU A 411 5.76 26.45 34.23
C LEU A 411 4.87 25.32 34.76
N GLU A 412 5.43 24.13 34.93
CA GLU A 412 4.66 22.98 35.40
C GLU A 412 4.29 23.14 36.87
N TYR A 413 5.23 23.56 37.73
CA TYR A 413 4.89 23.91 39.12
C TYR A 413 3.81 25.00 39.21
N ALA A 414 3.90 26.06 38.40
CA ALA A 414 2.88 27.10 38.38
C ALA A 414 1.48 26.57 37.97
N LYS A 415 1.41 25.58 37.07
CA LYS A 415 0.13 24.95 36.72
C LYS A 415 -0.40 24.06 37.83
N ASP A 416 0.47 23.24 38.43
CA ASP A 416 0.12 22.33 39.51
C ASP A 416 -0.37 23.10 40.76
N ASP A 417 0.26 24.24 41.04
CA ASP A 417 -0.10 25.15 42.13
C ASP A 417 -1.32 26.04 41.80
N GLY A 418 -1.82 26.01 40.55
CA GLY A 418 -2.97 26.81 40.10
C GLY A 418 -2.67 28.30 39.88
N GLU A 419 -1.40 28.69 39.74
CA GLU A 419 -0.92 30.06 39.53
C GLU A 419 -1.08 30.50 38.04
N SER A 420 -2.32 30.74 37.59
CA SER A 420 -2.62 31.01 36.17
C SER A 420 -1.81 32.16 35.55
N GLU A 421 -1.65 33.29 36.24
CA GLU A 421 -0.93 34.46 35.69
C GLU A 421 0.56 34.17 35.48
N ARG A 422 1.17 33.46 36.44
CA ARG A 422 2.58 33.04 36.34
C ARG A 422 2.76 32.00 35.24
N ALA A 423 1.84 31.04 35.13
CA ALA A 423 1.86 30.04 34.07
C ALA A 423 1.75 30.69 32.67
N ASP A 424 0.91 31.71 32.52
CA ASP A 424 0.76 32.44 31.26
C ASP A 424 2.03 33.22 30.88
N ASP A 425 2.68 33.89 31.84
CA ASP A 425 3.95 34.58 31.59
C ASP A 425 5.08 33.61 31.20
N LEU A 426 5.21 32.50 31.91
CA LEU A 426 6.19 31.45 31.60
C LEU A 426 5.92 30.80 30.23
N SER A 427 4.65 30.54 29.91
CA SER A 427 4.24 30.03 28.60
C SER A 427 4.59 31.03 27.48
N ARG A 428 4.40 32.33 27.70
CA ARG A 428 4.79 33.38 26.75
C ARG A 428 6.31 33.41 26.53
N LYS A 429 7.11 33.39 27.61
CA LYS A 429 8.58 33.33 27.54
C LYS A 429 9.09 32.10 26.77
N LEU A 430 8.47 30.94 26.99
CA LEU A 430 8.80 29.71 26.24
C LEU A 430 8.41 29.81 24.77
N SER A 431 7.26 30.41 24.48
CA SER A 431 6.81 30.67 23.11
C SER A 431 7.75 31.60 22.35
N GLU A 432 8.27 32.64 23.01
CA GLU A 432 9.28 33.56 22.47
C GLU A 432 10.64 32.89 22.22
N LYS A 433 10.91 31.77 22.88
CA LYS A 433 12.11 30.94 22.65
C LYS A 433 11.88 29.82 21.63
N GLY A 434 10.64 29.57 21.21
CA GLY A 434 10.29 28.49 20.29
C GLY A 434 10.18 27.11 20.95
N PHE A 435 10.14 27.02 22.27
CA PHE A 435 10.14 25.74 22.99
C PHE A 435 8.90 25.56 23.84
N ARG A 436 7.71 25.95 23.35
CA ARG A 436 6.44 25.84 24.09
C ARG A 436 5.90 24.41 24.22
N SER A 437 6.22 23.51 23.30
CA SER A 437 5.60 22.17 23.25
C SER A 437 6.46 21.01 23.77
N TRP A 438 7.70 21.27 24.16
CA TRP A 438 8.61 20.30 24.78
C TRP A 438 8.12 19.78 26.14
N SER A 439 8.71 18.71 26.66
CA SER A 439 8.47 18.14 27.98
C SER A 439 9.60 18.54 28.94
N PRO A 440 9.31 18.87 30.22
CA PRO A 440 10.34 19.02 31.25
C PRO A 440 10.92 17.68 31.71
N TYR A 441 10.26 16.57 31.38
CA TYR A 441 10.66 15.22 31.78
C TYR A 441 11.58 14.57 30.74
N SER A 442 12.19 13.43 31.06
CA SER A 442 12.98 12.65 30.10
C SER A 442 12.08 11.95 29.08
N SER A 443 12.66 11.48 27.98
CA SER A 443 11.98 10.64 26.98
C SER A 443 11.37 9.37 27.58
N ASP A 444 12.00 8.82 28.62
CA ASP A 444 11.56 7.59 29.29
C ASP A 444 10.41 7.81 30.28
N ASP A 445 9.99 9.05 30.51
CA ASP A 445 8.91 9.37 31.44
C ASP A 445 7.53 9.10 30.81
N GLY A 446 6.67 8.38 31.52
CA GLY A 446 5.32 8.02 31.05
C GLY A 446 4.41 9.22 30.76
N VAL A 447 4.64 10.37 31.42
CA VAL A 447 3.88 11.62 31.20
C VAL A 447 4.22 12.23 29.84
N THR A 448 5.46 12.09 29.37
CA THR A 448 5.94 12.64 28.09
C THR A 448 5.08 12.15 26.92
N HIS A 449 4.70 10.87 26.89
CA HIS A 449 3.83 10.34 25.82
C HIS A 449 2.44 11.00 25.79
N SER A 450 1.87 11.33 26.96
CA SER A 450 0.57 12.02 27.02
C SER A 450 0.68 13.43 26.46
N LEU A 451 1.75 14.16 26.84
CA LEU A 451 2.01 15.52 26.35
C LEU A 451 2.20 15.56 24.83
N TYR A 452 2.93 14.58 24.27
CA TYR A 452 3.09 14.45 22.83
C TYR A 452 1.75 14.18 22.14
N ASN A 453 0.94 13.26 22.65
CA ASN A 453 -0.37 12.96 22.06
C ASN A 453 -1.30 14.20 22.08
N ASP A 454 -1.29 14.98 23.16
CA ASP A 454 -2.05 16.23 23.25
C ASP A 454 -1.57 17.27 22.23
N LEU A 455 -0.26 17.36 21.97
CA LEU A 455 0.27 18.19 20.88
C LEU A 455 -0.25 17.71 19.52
N MET A 456 -0.21 16.42 19.25
CA MET A 456 -0.66 15.85 17.97
C MET A 456 -2.15 16.12 17.73
N ILE A 457 -2.99 16.03 18.76
CA ILE A 457 -4.41 16.42 18.70
C ILE A 457 -4.56 17.90 18.36
N LYS A 458 -3.82 18.79 19.05
CA LYS A 458 -3.87 20.24 18.78
C LYS A 458 -3.44 20.60 17.36
N LEU A 459 -2.54 19.81 16.77
CA LEU A 459 -2.02 20.01 15.42
C LEU A 459 -2.86 19.30 14.33
N ASP A 460 -3.93 18.60 14.69
CA ASP A 460 -4.75 17.77 13.78
C ASP A 460 -3.95 16.65 13.08
N LEU A 461 -3.00 16.06 13.81
CA LEU A 461 -2.12 14.99 13.32
C LEU A 461 -2.53 13.63 13.93
N CYS A 462 -3.81 13.27 13.80
CA CYS A 462 -4.39 12.04 14.40
C CYS A 462 -4.83 10.98 13.37
N HIS A 463 -4.66 11.26 12.08
CA HIS A 463 -4.98 10.33 11.00
C HIS A 463 -3.71 9.73 10.40
N PHE A 464 -3.83 8.59 9.70
CA PHE A 464 -2.70 8.00 8.98
C PHE A 464 -2.10 9.03 8.00
N PRO A 465 -0.77 9.22 7.94
CA PRO A 465 0.30 8.38 8.48
C PRO A 465 0.76 8.71 9.91
N PHE A 466 0.10 9.66 10.60
CA PHE A 466 0.49 10.13 11.92
C PHE A 466 0.05 9.19 13.05
N HIS A 467 0.65 9.37 14.22
CA HIS A 467 0.48 8.50 15.39
C HIS A 467 -0.46 9.07 16.46
N GLY A 468 -0.94 10.30 16.30
CA GLY A 468 -1.88 10.90 17.24
C GLY A 468 -3.13 10.04 17.39
N ARG A 469 -3.57 9.82 18.63
CA ARG A 469 -4.78 9.05 18.94
C ARG A 469 -5.84 9.99 19.50
N HIS A 470 -7.00 10.03 18.85
CA HIS A 470 -8.21 10.55 19.50
C HIS A 470 -8.52 9.65 20.71
N LYS A 471 -8.84 10.27 21.84
CA LYS A 471 -9.29 9.56 23.05
C LYS A 471 -10.56 8.78 22.82
#